data_AF-A0A7S3L589-F1
#
_entry.id   AF-A0A7S3L589-F1
#
_cell.length_a   1.000
_cell.length_b   1.000
_cell.length_c   1.000
_cell.angle_alpha   90.00
_cell.angle_beta   90.00
_cell.angle_gamma   90.00
#
_symmetry.space_group_name_H-M   'P 1'
#
loop_
_entity.id
_entity.type
_entity.pdbx_description
1 polymer ?
#
loop_
_entity_poly.entity_id
_entity_poly.type
_entity_poly.pdbx_seq_one_letter_code
_entity_poly.pdbx_strand_id
1 'polypeptide(L)'
;MFRFLLIVAALPLGSAKYLRNTADAIHKFHDPFCVDGISAFNLPESDDPKNCDWLSQNKAEYGNLCDLHHVSSLCRVTCGVCEETSIAIDLLKTCSDRPDPISLPGMDSQVSCSWLRRNKQVHGDACELTKVALYCPSSCCTFGLCTDEQDENA
;
A
#
# COMPACT_ATOMS: atom_id res chain seq x y z
N MET A 1 -13.87 58.29 39.55
CA MET A 1 -13.02 57.49 40.44
C MET A 1 -13.56 56.06 40.50
N PHE A 2 -13.01 55.15 39.69
CA PHE A 2 -13.24 53.71 39.83
C PHE A 2 -11.88 53.03 39.62
N ARG A 3 -11.26 52.58 40.71
CA ARG A 3 -10.01 51.81 40.68
C ARG A 3 -10.39 50.34 40.47
N PHE A 4 -10.01 49.81 39.32
CA PHE A 4 -10.06 48.38 39.03
C PHE A 4 -9.07 47.64 39.94
N LEU A 5 -9.58 46.76 40.80
CA LEU A 5 -8.79 45.76 41.52
C LEU A 5 -8.54 44.59 40.56
N LEU A 6 -7.34 44.53 39.99
CA LEU A 6 -6.79 43.36 39.30
C LEU A 6 -6.44 42.30 40.35
N ILE A 7 -7.27 41.26 40.45
CA ILE A 7 -6.90 40.03 41.16
C ILE A 7 -6.05 39.20 40.19
N VAL A 8 -4.73 39.27 40.35
CA VAL A 8 -3.80 38.33 39.71
C VAL A 8 -3.88 37.03 40.50
N ALA A 9 -4.71 36.10 40.02
CA ALA A 9 -4.70 34.73 40.51
C ALA A 9 -3.41 34.05 40.01
N ALA A 10 -2.47 33.85 40.93
CA ALA A 10 -1.28 33.04 40.73
C ALA A 10 -1.70 31.57 40.53
N LEU A 11 -1.56 31.07 39.29
CA LEU A 11 -1.68 29.64 39.01
C LEU A 11 -0.34 28.94 39.33
N PRO A 12 -0.37 27.78 39.99
CA PRO A 12 0.84 27.03 40.34
C PRO A 12 1.55 26.54 39.07
N LEU A 13 2.82 26.96 38.93
CA LEU A 13 3.80 26.43 37.99
C LEU A 13 4.14 24.99 38.38
N GLY A 14 3.32 24.05 37.94
CA GLY A 14 3.54 22.64 38.21
C GLY A 14 2.70 21.78 37.31
N SER A 15 3.12 21.60 36.04
CA SER A 15 2.93 20.39 35.20
C SER A 15 3.33 20.65 33.74
N ALA A 16 4.57 21.09 33.49
CA ALA A 16 5.13 21.14 32.12
C ALA A 16 5.66 19.76 31.67
N LYS A 17 4.90 18.69 31.91
CA LYS A 17 5.25 17.30 31.52
C LYS A 17 4.09 16.52 30.90
N TYR A 18 3.06 17.21 30.41
CA TYR A 18 1.86 16.58 29.88
C TYR A 18 1.48 17.08 28.48
N LEU A 19 2.46 17.44 27.65
CA LEU A 19 2.25 17.80 26.24
C LEU A 19 3.39 17.27 25.35
N ARG A 20 3.76 16.01 25.54
CA ARG A 20 4.46 15.21 24.53
C ARG A 20 3.92 13.79 24.67
N ASN A 21 2.85 13.47 23.92
CA ASN A 21 2.45 12.12 23.50
C ASN A 21 1.05 12.15 22.85
N THR A 22 0.84 13.06 21.89
CA THR A 22 -0.36 13.03 21.03
C THR A 22 -0.02 13.12 19.54
N ALA A 23 1.26 12.95 19.18
CA ALA A 23 1.68 12.83 17.78
C ALA A 23 1.75 11.36 17.29
N ASP A 24 1.82 10.37 18.20
CA ASP A 24 1.79 8.94 17.87
C ASP A 24 0.38 8.32 17.88
N ALA A 25 -0.65 9.15 18.03
CA ALA A 25 -2.05 8.74 17.90
C ALA A 25 -2.65 9.17 16.55
N ILE A 26 -1.81 9.25 15.51
CA ILE A 26 -2.31 9.26 14.13
C ILE A 26 -2.89 7.87 13.89
N HIS A 27 -4.20 7.78 14.13
CA HIS A 27 -5.12 6.84 13.52
C HIS A 27 -4.47 5.56 12.96
N LYS A 28 -4.29 4.55 13.82
CA LYS A 28 -4.50 3.17 13.37
C LYS A 28 -5.97 3.07 12.96
N PHE A 29 -6.27 3.49 11.73
CA PHE A 29 -7.46 3.04 11.04
C PHE A 29 -7.27 1.55 10.88
N HIS A 30 -7.78 0.81 11.87
CA HIS A 30 -7.88 -0.64 11.78
C HIS A 30 -8.94 -0.89 10.72
N ASP A 31 -8.50 -1.01 9.46
CA ASP A 31 -9.36 -1.42 8.36
C ASP A 31 -9.95 -2.78 8.76
N PRO A 32 -11.26 -2.86 9.10
CA PRO A 32 -11.86 -4.09 9.57
C PRO A 32 -11.91 -5.17 8.47
N PHE A 33 -11.59 -4.80 7.23
CA PHE A 33 -11.47 -5.69 6.08
C PHE A 33 -10.01 -6.04 5.77
N CYS A 34 -9.04 -5.52 6.53
CA CYS A 34 -7.67 -6.01 6.41
C CYS A 34 -7.51 -7.32 7.16
N VAL A 35 -7.85 -8.39 6.45
CA VAL A 35 -7.61 -9.77 6.85
C VAL A 35 -6.77 -10.44 5.77
N ASP A 36 -5.96 -11.41 6.17
CA ASP A 36 -5.34 -12.31 5.22
C ASP A 36 -6.42 -13.20 4.59
N GLY A 37 -6.31 -13.44 3.30
CA GLY A 37 -7.15 -14.37 2.57
C GLY A 37 -6.83 -15.81 2.92
N ILE A 38 -7.81 -16.69 2.71
CA ILE A 38 -7.70 -18.13 2.99
C ILE A 38 -7.12 -18.94 1.83
N SER A 39 -6.89 -18.31 0.68
CA SER A 39 -6.38 -18.99 -0.50
C SER A 39 -4.89 -19.32 -0.34
N ALA A 40 -4.44 -20.30 -1.11
CA ALA A 40 -3.03 -20.64 -1.22
C ALA A 40 -2.44 -20.13 -2.54
N PHE A 41 -1.12 -19.98 -2.58
CA PHE A 41 -0.32 -19.59 -3.73
C PHE A 41 0.84 -20.57 -3.91
N ASN A 42 1.33 -20.72 -5.14
CA ASN A 42 2.43 -21.64 -5.44
C ASN A 42 3.75 -20.87 -5.56
N LEU A 43 4.83 -21.48 -5.10
CA LEU A 43 6.18 -20.99 -5.35
C LEU A 43 6.80 -21.79 -6.48
N PRO A 44 7.60 -21.17 -7.37
CA PRO A 44 8.21 -21.88 -8.49
C PRO A 44 9.16 -23.01 -8.06
N GLU A 45 9.68 -22.94 -6.83
CA GLU A 45 10.63 -23.92 -6.27
C GLU A 45 9.96 -24.92 -5.30
N SER A 46 8.64 -24.88 -5.14
CA SER A 46 7.92 -25.77 -4.21
C SER A 46 6.64 -26.31 -4.83
N ASP A 47 6.49 -27.64 -4.78
CA ASP A 47 5.28 -28.33 -5.23
C ASP A 47 4.09 -28.17 -4.25
N ASP A 48 4.37 -27.74 -3.02
CA ASP A 48 3.35 -27.60 -1.97
C ASP A 48 2.80 -26.17 -1.94
N PRO A 49 1.46 -26.00 -2.05
CA PRO A 49 0.83 -24.69 -1.98
C PRO A 49 1.08 -24.03 -0.62
N LYS A 50 1.40 -22.73 -0.64
CA LYS A 50 1.70 -21.92 0.54
C LYS A 50 0.56 -20.97 0.85
N ASN A 51 0.38 -20.61 2.11
CA ASN A 51 -0.62 -19.66 2.57
C ASN A 51 0.03 -18.56 3.42
N CYS A 52 -0.79 -17.60 3.87
CA CYS A 52 -0.32 -16.46 4.65
C CYS A 52 0.27 -16.88 6.01
N ASP A 53 -0.25 -17.95 6.63
CA ASP A 53 0.31 -18.50 7.87
C ASP A 53 1.73 -19.02 7.67
N TRP A 54 1.97 -19.77 6.59
CA TRP A 54 3.31 -20.24 6.23
C TRP A 54 4.26 -19.08 5.97
N LEU A 55 3.81 -18.06 5.23
CA LEU A 55 4.62 -16.88 4.92
C LEU A 55 4.99 -16.11 6.20
N SER A 56 4.05 -15.97 7.13
CA SER A 56 4.28 -15.33 8.43
C SER A 56 5.36 -16.05 9.23
N GLN A 57 5.37 -17.38 9.23
CA GLN A 57 6.37 -18.20 9.91
C GLN A 57 7.76 -18.15 9.24
N ASN A 58 7.82 -17.95 7.93
CA ASN A 58 9.06 -17.98 7.15
C ASN A 58 9.47 -16.60 6.59
N LYS A 59 8.97 -15.52 7.21
CA LYS A 59 9.12 -14.15 6.73
C LYS A 59 10.59 -13.67 6.62
N ALA A 60 11.49 -14.25 7.43
CA ALA A 60 12.92 -13.93 7.36
C ALA A 60 13.57 -14.32 6.02
N GLU A 61 13.11 -15.42 5.42
CA GLU A 61 13.67 -15.96 4.18
C GLU A 61 12.81 -15.59 2.96
N TYR A 62 11.49 -15.59 3.12
CA TYR A 62 10.54 -15.38 2.02
C TYR A 62 9.78 -14.06 2.11
N GLY A 63 10.24 -13.12 2.93
CA GLY A 63 9.59 -11.82 3.09
C GLY A 63 9.49 -11.00 1.80
N ASN A 64 10.40 -11.22 0.85
CA ASN A 64 10.38 -10.62 -0.48
C ASN A 64 9.16 -11.03 -1.32
N LEU A 65 8.48 -12.14 -0.99
CA LEU A 65 7.24 -12.52 -1.65
C LEU A 65 6.14 -11.46 -1.46
N CYS A 66 6.20 -10.68 -0.38
CA CYS A 66 5.30 -9.56 -0.16
C CYS A 66 5.47 -8.41 -1.17
N ASP A 67 6.54 -8.39 -1.95
CA ASP A 67 6.66 -7.45 -3.07
C ASP A 67 5.77 -7.86 -4.25
N LEU A 68 5.36 -9.13 -4.33
CA LEU A 68 4.47 -9.65 -5.37
C LEU A 68 3.00 -9.28 -5.07
N HIS A 69 2.33 -8.66 -6.03
CA HIS A 69 0.96 -8.17 -5.93
C HIS A 69 -0.03 -9.26 -5.52
N HIS A 70 0.06 -10.45 -6.14
CA HIS A 70 -0.87 -11.53 -5.84
C HIS A 70 -0.68 -12.08 -4.42
N VAL A 71 0.55 -12.07 -3.89
CA VAL A 71 0.82 -12.48 -2.49
C VAL A 71 0.40 -11.37 -1.53
N SER A 72 0.76 -10.13 -1.78
CA SER A 72 0.49 -9.01 -0.89
C SER A 72 -1.00 -8.63 -0.82
N SER A 73 -1.72 -8.79 -1.93
CA SER A 73 -3.18 -8.61 -1.98
C SER A 73 -3.94 -9.71 -1.25
N LEU A 74 -3.38 -10.92 -1.22
CA LEU A 74 -3.92 -12.06 -0.49
C LEU A 74 -3.53 -12.00 1.00
N CYS A 75 -2.27 -11.76 1.31
CA CYS A 75 -1.68 -11.78 2.64
C CYS A 75 -1.43 -10.36 3.17
N ARG A 76 -2.47 -9.53 3.14
CA ARG A 76 -2.39 -8.09 3.45
C ARG A 76 -1.86 -7.78 4.84
N VAL A 77 -2.30 -8.53 5.85
CA VAL A 77 -1.87 -8.37 7.24
C VAL A 77 -0.45 -8.88 7.39
N THR A 78 -0.17 -10.08 6.89
CA THR A 78 1.17 -10.69 6.95
C THR A 78 2.22 -9.81 6.25
N CYS A 79 1.86 -9.19 5.12
CA CYS A 79 2.73 -8.29 4.36
C CYS A 79 2.69 -6.83 4.84
N GLY A 80 1.81 -6.46 5.77
CA GLY A 80 1.73 -5.10 6.33
C GLY A 80 1.14 -4.06 5.38
N VAL A 81 0.34 -4.47 4.39
CA VAL A 81 -0.21 -3.59 3.34
C VAL A 81 -1.52 -2.90 3.78
N CYS A 82 -2.09 -3.30 4.91
CA CYS A 82 -3.36 -2.80 5.44
C CYS A 82 -3.48 -1.26 5.47
N GLU A 83 -2.42 -0.56 5.83
CA GLU A 83 -2.43 0.90 5.98
C GLU A 83 -2.36 1.62 4.62
N GLU A 84 -1.77 0.99 3.60
CA GLU A 84 -1.63 1.55 2.25
C GLU A 84 -2.92 1.39 1.41
N THR A 85 -3.77 0.40 1.74
CA THR A 85 -4.94 0.03 0.93
C THR A 85 -6.12 1.00 0.97
N SER A 86 -6.26 1.83 2.00
CA SER A 86 -7.38 2.78 2.08
C SER A 86 -7.34 3.82 0.94
N ILE A 87 -6.14 4.14 0.44
CA ILE A 87 -5.94 5.05 -0.70
C ILE A 87 -5.85 4.26 -2.02
N ALA A 88 -5.29 3.06 -2.01
CA ALA A 88 -5.10 2.25 -3.20
C ALA A 88 -6.40 1.66 -3.77
N ILE A 89 -7.39 1.33 -2.94
CA ILE A 89 -8.68 0.78 -3.40
C ILE A 89 -9.47 1.80 -4.23
N ASP A 90 -9.42 3.08 -3.89
CA ASP A 90 -10.08 4.13 -4.69
C ASP A 90 -9.34 4.43 -6.00
N LEU A 91 -8.02 4.25 -6.04
CA LEU A 91 -7.24 4.38 -7.28
C LEU A 91 -7.45 3.20 -8.23
N LEU A 92 -7.57 1.98 -7.69
CA LEU A 92 -7.90 0.78 -8.48
C LEU A 92 -9.26 0.90 -9.16
N LYS A 93 -10.26 1.58 -8.58
CA LYS A 93 -11.55 1.82 -9.24
C LYS A 93 -11.43 2.64 -10.52
N THR A 94 -10.46 3.54 -10.59
CA THR A 94 -10.28 4.43 -11.75
C THR A 94 -9.36 3.87 -12.82
N CYS A 95 -8.66 2.77 -12.54
CA CYS A 95 -7.70 2.14 -13.45
C CYS A 95 -6.80 3.15 -14.18
N SER A 96 -6.42 4.22 -13.47
CA SER A 96 -5.70 5.34 -14.04
C SER A 96 -4.25 5.31 -13.58
N ASP A 97 -3.35 5.35 -14.53
CA ASP A 97 -1.92 5.41 -14.27
C ASP A 97 -1.54 6.73 -13.61
N ARG A 98 -0.63 6.67 -12.64
CA ARG A 98 -0.02 7.87 -12.09
C ARG A 98 1.02 8.44 -13.06
N PRO A 99 1.14 9.78 -13.14
CA PRO A 99 2.05 10.42 -14.09
C PRO A 99 3.52 10.32 -13.66
N ASP A 100 3.78 10.09 -12.37
CA ASP A 100 5.14 10.08 -11.85
C ASP A 100 5.93 8.85 -12.32
N PRO A 101 7.25 8.97 -12.39
CA PRO A 101 8.11 7.89 -12.82
C PRO A 101 8.23 6.80 -11.73
N ILE A 102 8.24 5.55 -12.17
CA ILE A 102 8.43 4.35 -11.34
C ILE A 102 9.86 3.85 -11.44
N SER A 103 10.34 3.23 -10.36
CA SER A 103 11.64 2.54 -10.35
C SER A 103 11.41 1.04 -10.54
N LEU A 104 12.06 0.44 -11.53
CA LEU A 104 11.99 -0.99 -11.79
C LEU A 104 13.25 -1.70 -11.29
N PRO A 105 13.16 -2.93 -10.76
CA PRO A 105 14.33 -3.70 -10.36
C PRO A 105 15.28 -3.91 -11.54
N GLY A 106 16.58 -3.70 -11.31
CA GLY A 106 17.60 -3.87 -12.35
C GLY A 106 17.66 -2.75 -13.40
N MET A 107 16.92 -1.66 -13.21
CA MET A 107 17.02 -0.46 -14.04
C MET A 107 17.61 0.71 -13.25
N ASP A 108 18.64 1.34 -13.80
CA ASP A 108 19.28 2.53 -13.21
C ASP A 108 18.49 3.83 -13.46
N SER A 109 17.46 3.76 -14.30
CA SER A 109 16.62 4.90 -14.68
C SER A 109 15.16 4.65 -14.32
N GLN A 110 14.51 5.70 -13.86
CA GLN A 110 13.08 5.67 -13.64
C GLN A 110 12.33 5.68 -14.98
N VAL A 111 11.20 5.00 -15.05
CA VAL A 111 10.39 4.85 -16.27
C VAL A 111 8.96 5.30 -16.01
N SER A 112 8.19 5.64 -17.03
CA SER A 112 6.77 5.97 -16.86
C SER A 112 5.85 4.77 -17.11
N CYS A 113 4.62 4.82 -16.61
CA CYS A 113 3.62 3.79 -16.92
C CYS A 113 3.42 3.62 -18.45
N SER A 114 3.42 4.72 -19.21
CA SER A 114 3.32 4.67 -20.68
C SER A 114 4.51 3.99 -21.36
N TRP A 115 5.71 4.09 -20.77
CA TRP A 115 6.87 3.32 -21.23
C TRP A 115 6.68 1.83 -20.91
N LEU A 116 6.23 1.51 -19.70
CA LEU A 116 5.98 0.12 -19.27
C LEU A 116 4.94 -0.55 -20.17
N ARG A 117 3.85 0.14 -20.51
CA ARG A 117 2.82 -0.33 -21.46
C ARG A 117 3.39 -0.69 -22.82
N ARG A 118 4.32 0.11 -23.34
CA ARG A 118 4.97 -0.13 -24.66
C ARG A 118 6.02 -1.23 -24.63
N ASN A 119 6.63 -1.48 -23.48
CA ASN A 119 7.68 -2.48 -23.31
C ASN A 119 7.23 -3.72 -22.52
N LYS A 120 5.91 -3.92 -22.42
CA LYS A 120 5.29 -5.01 -21.64
C LYS A 120 5.72 -6.41 -22.06
N GLN A 121 6.13 -6.61 -23.32
CA GLN A 121 6.65 -7.91 -23.78
C GLN A 121 7.96 -8.30 -23.09
N VAL A 122 8.76 -7.32 -22.67
CA VAL A 122 10.07 -7.55 -22.05
C VAL A 122 10.02 -7.34 -20.55
N HIS A 123 9.21 -6.38 -20.09
CA HIS A 123 9.11 -5.97 -18.68
C HIS A 123 7.72 -6.18 -18.08
N GLY A 124 6.95 -7.13 -18.63
CA GLY A 124 5.59 -7.39 -18.17
C GLY A 124 5.52 -7.97 -16.76
N ASP A 125 6.57 -8.67 -16.34
CA ASP A 125 6.79 -9.17 -14.99
C ASP A 125 6.86 -8.05 -13.94
N ALA A 126 7.29 -6.85 -14.32
CA ALA A 126 7.25 -5.70 -13.43
C ALA A 126 5.83 -5.41 -12.91
N CYS A 127 4.79 -5.74 -13.68
CA CYS A 127 3.40 -5.61 -13.24
C CYS A 127 2.98 -6.63 -12.18
N GLU A 128 3.79 -7.64 -11.92
CA GLU A 128 3.59 -8.53 -10.77
C GLU A 128 4.05 -7.88 -9.47
N LEU A 129 4.82 -6.79 -9.52
CA LEU A 129 5.22 -6.06 -8.32
C LEU A 129 4.05 -5.20 -7.83
N THR A 130 3.69 -5.35 -6.55
CA THR A 130 2.59 -4.63 -5.90
C THR A 130 2.69 -3.13 -6.13
N LYS A 131 3.88 -2.56 -5.93
CA LYS A 131 4.11 -1.13 -6.09
C LYS A 131 3.84 -0.67 -7.53
N VAL A 132 4.29 -1.43 -8.53
CA VAL A 132 4.11 -1.08 -9.94
C VAL A 132 2.65 -1.26 -10.35
N ALA A 133 2.01 -2.37 -9.96
CA ALA A 133 0.60 -2.63 -10.26
C ALA A 133 -0.33 -1.55 -9.67
N LEU A 134 -0.05 -1.08 -8.45
CA LEU A 134 -0.79 0.00 -7.80
C LEU A 134 -0.51 1.38 -8.43
N TYR A 135 0.68 1.58 -8.98
CA TYR A 135 1.07 2.85 -9.61
C TYR A 135 0.55 2.99 -11.04
N CYS A 136 0.59 1.88 -11.78
CA CYS A 136 0.31 1.79 -13.19
C CYS A 136 -0.84 0.80 -13.48
N PRO A 137 -2.03 0.95 -12.86
CA PRO A 137 -3.11 -0.02 -12.99
C PRO A 137 -3.60 -0.17 -14.44
N SER A 138 -3.65 0.91 -15.23
CA SER A 138 -4.06 0.88 -16.65
C SER A 138 -3.02 0.18 -17.52
N SER A 139 -1.75 0.50 -17.30
CA SER A 139 -0.67 -0.08 -18.10
C SER A 139 -0.46 -1.55 -17.77
N CYS A 140 -0.68 -1.93 -16.51
CA CYS A 140 -0.52 -3.30 -16.06
C CYS A 140 -1.71 -4.19 -16.43
N CYS A 141 -2.97 -3.72 -16.33
CA CYS A 141 -4.21 -4.44 -16.73
C CYS A 141 -4.06 -5.98 -16.71
N THR A 142 -3.66 -6.54 -15.56
CA THR A 142 -3.27 -7.96 -15.49
C THR A 142 -4.26 -8.82 -14.72
N PHE A 143 -5.21 -8.23 -14.00
CA PHE A 143 -5.99 -8.98 -13.00
C PHE A 143 -7.51 -8.77 -13.05
N GLY A 144 -8.09 -8.33 -14.17
CA GLY A 144 -9.54 -8.15 -14.29
C GLY A 144 -10.14 -7.13 -13.31
N LEU A 145 -9.30 -6.39 -12.57
CA LEU A 145 -9.68 -5.25 -11.74
C LEU A 145 -9.97 -4.02 -12.61
N CYS A 146 -9.37 -3.99 -13.79
CA CYS A 146 -9.71 -3.11 -14.89
C CYS A 146 -10.41 -3.98 -15.92
N THR A 147 -11.73 -4.12 -15.81
CA THR A 147 -12.53 -4.53 -16.97
C THR A 147 -12.50 -3.36 -17.93
N ASP A 148 -12.21 -3.62 -19.19
CA ASP A 148 -12.32 -2.64 -20.27
C ASP A 148 -13.81 -2.31 -20.52
N GLU A 149 -14.53 -1.78 -19.52
CA GLU A 149 -15.90 -1.25 -19.66
C GLU A 149 -15.90 0.13 -20.36
N GLN A 150 -14.94 0.38 -21.26
CA GLN A 150 -14.89 1.61 -22.06
C GLN A 150 -14.80 1.38 -23.58
N ASP A 151 -15.01 0.14 -24.06
CA ASP A 151 -15.09 -0.15 -25.51
C ASP A 151 -16.52 -0.52 -25.98
N GLU A 152 -17.56 0.12 -25.44
CA GLU A 152 -18.90 0.21 -26.07
C GLU A 152 -19.21 1.67 -26.43
N ASN A 153 -18.52 2.23 -27.44
CA ASN A 153 -18.98 3.34 -28.30
C ASN A 153 -17.89 3.77 -29.31
N ALA A 154 -17.50 2.87 -30.21
CA ALA A 154 -16.76 3.23 -31.42
C ALA A 154 -17.30 2.45 -32.64
#